data_AF-A0A326QLX5-F1
#
_entry.id   AF-A0A326QLX5-F1
#
_cell.length_a   1.000
_cell.length_b   1.000
_cell.length_c   1.000
_cell.angle_alpha   90.00
_cell.angle_beta   90.00
_cell.angle_gamma   90.00
#
_symmetry.space_group_name_H-M   'P 1'
#
loop_
_entity.id
_entity.type
_entity.pdbx_description
1 polymer ?
#
loop_
_entity_poly.entity_id
_entity_poly.type
_entity_poly.pdbx_seq_one_letter_code
_entity_poly.pdbx_strand_id
1 'polypeptide(L)'
;MQGPASMVIAQATPMAIHRSFRMAEAPVNGRFTIIKKAGKQLLVIISDFKTKETAPDLKVVFSPSAAPLASTKAPSFPLKAGSYTILAPLKSASGAQSNVIPSSIDLSQPGSVLIWCEAFNATMAWAPLKP
;
A
#
# COMPACT_ATOMS: atom_id res chain seq x y z
N MET A 1 -19.13 -41.45 -15.48
CA MET A 1 -17.90 -41.59 -14.66
C MET A 1 -17.60 -40.25 -14.01
N GLN A 2 -18.06 -40.09 -12.76
CA GLN A 2 -17.81 -38.92 -11.91
C GLN A 2 -16.51 -39.17 -11.14
N GLY A 3 -15.59 -38.19 -11.16
CA GLY A 3 -14.39 -38.14 -10.33
C GLY A 3 -14.41 -36.86 -9.46
N PRO A 4 -13.81 -36.88 -8.25
CA PRO A 4 -14.27 -36.09 -7.10
C PRO A 4 -13.63 -34.71 -6.95
N ALA A 5 -14.28 -33.91 -6.09
CA ALA A 5 -13.93 -32.54 -5.70
C ALA A 5 -12.56 -32.39 -5.03
N SER A 6 -11.88 -31.26 -5.26
CA SER A 6 -10.93 -30.65 -4.32
C SER A 6 -10.77 -29.15 -4.58
N MET A 7 -11.40 -28.37 -3.68
CA MET A 7 -11.00 -27.09 -3.09
C MET A 7 -10.17 -26.09 -3.91
N VAL A 8 -10.71 -24.88 -4.09
CA VAL A 8 -10.39 -23.76 -3.17
C VAL A 8 -11.66 -22.95 -2.94
N ILE A 9 -12.09 -22.92 -1.68
CA ILE A 9 -13.15 -22.05 -1.19
C ILE A 9 -12.62 -20.63 -1.36
N ALA A 10 -13.18 -19.86 -2.29
CA ALA A 10 -13.04 -18.40 -2.27
C ALA A 10 -13.78 -17.91 -1.02
N GLN A 11 -13.12 -18.01 0.13
CA GLN A 11 -13.59 -17.36 1.35
C GLN A 11 -13.51 -15.87 1.06
N ALA A 12 -14.64 -15.28 0.71
CA ALA A 12 -14.82 -13.84 0.73
C ALA A 12 -14.57 -13.40 2.18
N THR A 13 -13.31 -13.09 2.50
CA THR A 13 -12.97 -12.46 3.76
C THR A 13 -13.79 -11.18 3.85
N PRO A 14 -14.63 -11.01 4.87
CA PRO A 14 -15.42 -9.80 5.02
C PRO A 14 -14.46 -8.59 5.08
N MET A 15 -14.68 -7.63 4.18
CA MET A 15 -13.98 -6.34 4.06
C MET A 15 -12.48 -6.38 3.70
N ALA A 16 -12.10 -7.12 2.65
CA ALA A 16 -10.80 -6.89 2.03
C ALA A 16 -10.81 -5.58 1.23
N ILE A 17 -9.95 -4.60 1.58
CA ILE A 17 -9.83 -3.34 0.84
C ILE A 17 -8.89 -3.57 -0.35
N HIS A 18 -9.41 -3.51 -1.58
CA HIS A 18 -8.61 -3.66 -2.80
C HIS A 18 -8.37 -2.30 -3.45
N ARG A 19 -7.10 -1.90 -3.62
CA ARG A 19 -6.74 -0.63 -4.25
C ARG A 19 -5.56 -0.78 -5.19
N SER A 20 -5.55 0.05 -6.22
CA SER A 20 -4.48 0.14 -7.21
C SER A 20 -3.63 1.37 -6.93
N PHE A 21 -2.31 1.22 -7.00
CA PHE A 21 -1.42 2.36 -6.87
C PHE A 21 -1.60 3.32 -8.04
N ARG A 22 -1.60 4.61 -7.72
CA ARG A 22 -1.58 5.73 -8.67
C ARG A 22 -0.16 6.28 -8.71
N MET A 23 0.26 6.67 -9.90
CA MET A 23 1.54 7.32 -10.13
C MET A 23 1.61 8.67 -9.39
N ALA A 24 2.77 8.93 -8.78
CA ALA A 24 3.17 10.25 -8.29
C ALA A 24 4.46 10.68 -9.00
N GLU A 25 5.64 10.61 -8.35
CA GLU A 25 6.92 10.96 -9.01
C GLU A 25 7.32 9.92 -10.08
N ALA A 26 7.05 8.64 -9.84
CA ALA A 26 7.56 7.55 -10.67
C ALA A 26 6.44 6.63 -11.18
N PRO A 27 6.61 6.03 -12.37
CA PRO A 27 5.68 5.03 -12.87
C PRO A 27 5.54 3.89 -11.87
N VAL A 28 4.30 3.43 -11.71
CA VAL A 28 3.95 2.34 -10.80
C VAL A 28 2.94 1.43 -11.48
N ASN A 29 3.16 0.14 -11.30
CA ASN A 29 2.16 -0.89 -11.48
C ASN A 29 1.99 -1.64 -10.17
N GLY A 30 0.83 -2.26 -9.99
CA GLY A 30 0.54 -3.02 -8.79
C GLY A 30 -0.65 -2.52 -8.00
N ARG A 31 -1.11 -3.44 -7.16
CA ARG A 31 -2.24 -3.26 -6.27
C ARG A 31 -1.83 -3.66 -4.87
N PHE A 32 -2.66 -3.30 -3.91
CA PHE A 32 -2.60 -3.89 -2.60
C PHE A 32 -3.99 -4.27 -2.13
N THR A 33 -3.99 -5.20 -1.19
CA THR A 33 -5.16 -5.64 -0.46
C THR A 33 -4.90 -5.45 1.02
N ILE A 34 -5.88 -4.96 1.76
CA ILE A 34 -5.84 -5.03 3.21
C ILE A 34 -6.77 -6.13 3.69
N ILE A 35 -6.23 -7.12 4.39
CA ILE A 35 -6.98 -8.24 4.98
C ILE A 35 -6.87 -8.23 6.50
N LYS A 36 -7.88 -8.78 7.18
CA LYS A 36 -7.81 -9.07 8.62
C LYS A 36 -7.45 -10.54 8.81
N LYS A 37 -6.34 -10.83 9.49
CA LYS A 37 -5.87 -12.19 9.78
C LYS A 37 -5.44 -12.28 11.24
N ALA A 38 -5.98 -13.24 11.99
CA ALA A 38 -5.67 -13.47 13.40
C ALA A 38 -5.80 -12.20 14.27
N GLY A 39 -6.87 -11.42 14.08
CA GLY A 39 -7.11 -10.17 14.81
C GLY A 39 -6.26 -8.97 14.37
N LYS A 40 -5.26 -9.17 13.50
CA LYS A 40 -4.40 -8.11 12.96
C LYS A 40 -4.82 -7.72 11.55
N GLN A 41 -4.55 -6.47 11.18
CA GLN A 41 -4.72 -5.99 9.81
C GLN A 41 -3.39 -6.14 9.07
N LEU A 42 -3.42 -6.71 7.87
CA LEU A 42 -2.26 -6.88 7.01
C LEU A 42 -2.49 -6.17 5.68
N LEU A 43 -1.56 -5.31 5.31
CA LEU A 43 -1.42 -4.76 3.97
C LEU A 43 -0.61 -5.73 3.11
N VAL A 44 -1.21 -6.25 2.06
CA VAL A 44 -0.62 -7.20 1.12
C VAL A 44 -0.49 -6.53 -0.24
N ILE A 45 0.72 -6.11 -0.58
CA ILE A 45 1.13 -5.73 -1.93
C ILE A 45 1.20 -7.01 -2.78
N ILE A 46 0.52 -7.01 -3.92
CA ILE A 46 0.50 -8.18 -4.82
C ILE A 46 1.74 -8.23 -5.71
N SER A 47 2.02 -9.39 -6.31
CA SER A 47 3.23 -9.66 -7.11
C SER A 47 3.41 -8.81 -8.35
N ASP A 48 2.32 -8.26 -8.90
CA ASP A 48 2.34 -7.31 -10.03
C ASP A 48 2.93 -5.94 -9.68
N PHE A 49 3.22 -5.69 -8.40
CA PHE A 49 3.81 -4.44 -7.98
C PHE A 49 5.19 -4.21 -8.59
N LYS A 50 5.37 -3.03 -9.18
CA LYS A 50 6.62 -2.55 -9.73
C LYS A 50 6.67 -1.02 -9.68
N THR A 51 7.78 -0.47 -9.21
CA THR A 51 8.06 0.96 -9.22
C THR A 51 9.53 1.23 -9.58
N LYS A 52 10.06 2.42 -9.27
CA LYS A 52 11.44 2.82 -9.55
C LYS A 52 12.44 2.03 -8.72
N GLU A 53 13.14 1.11 -9.38
CA GLU A 53 14.17 0.24 -8.76
C GLU A 53 15.40 1.03 -8.32
N THR A 54 15.66 2.19 -8.92
CA THR A 54 16.79 3.06 -8.57
C THR A 54 16.54 3.95 -7.35
N ALA A 55 15.33 3.93 -6.78
CA ALA A 55 15.04 4.71 -5.58
C ALA A 55 15.54 3.97 -4.34
N PRO A 56 16.50 4.53 -3.58
CA PRO A 56 16.98 3.91 -2.35
C PRO A 56 15.95 4.08 -1.22
N ASP A 57 16.03 3.22 -0.21
CA ASP A 57 15.28 3.35 1.04
C ASP A 57 13.76 3.57 0.88
N LEU A 58 13.13 2.76 0.03
CA LEU A 58 11.70 2.79 -0.17
C LEU A 58 10.97 2.26 1.07
N LYS A 59 9.90 2.96 1.46
CA LYS A 59 9.06 2.68 2.62
C LYS A 59 7.60 2.60 2.19
N VAL A 60 6.86 1.69 2.79
CA VAL A 60 5.40 1.67 2.74
C VAL A 60 4.91 2.52 3.89
N VAL A 61 4.19 3.58 3.58
CA VAL A 61 3.68 4.53 4.58
C VAL A 61 2.16 4.64 4.48
N PHE A 62 1.53 4.96 5.59
CA PHE A 62 0.11 5.29 5.68
C PHE A 62 -0.03 6.78 5.97
N SER A 63 -0.98 7.44 5.32
CA SER A 63 -1.39 8.80 5.68
C SER A 63 -2.89 8.81 6.03
N PRO A 64 -3.31 9.52 7.08
CA PRO A 64 -4.73 9.69 7.43
C PRO A 64 -5.49 10.59 6.44
N SER A 65 -4.83 11.17 5.44
CA SER A 65 -5.49 11.91 4.36
C SER A 65 -5.79 10.99 3.18
N ALA A 66 -6.96 11.13 2.57
CA ALA A 66 -7.27 10.45 1.31
C ALA A 66 -6.44 10.99 0.14
N ALA A 67 -6.09 12.28 0.16
CA ALA A 67 -5.29 12.94 -0.87
C ALA A 67 -4.03 13.57 -0.25
N PRO A 68 -3.07 12.77 0.21
CA PRO A 68 -1.89 13.26 0.95
C PRO A 68 -0.99 14.16 0.09
N LEU A 69 -1.08 14.03 -1.23
CA LEU A 69 -0.25 14.77 -2.18
C LEU A 69 -0.89 16.07 -2.66
N ALA A 70 -2.15 16.35 -2.31
CA ALA A 70 -2.89 17.52 -2.80
C ALA A 70 -2.22 18.87 -2.44
N SER A 71 -1.53 18.91 -1.30
CA SER A 71 -0.77 20.09 -0.84
C SER A 71 0.72 20.02 -1.14
N THR A 72 1.16 19.02 -1.90
CA THR A 72 2.58 18.77 -2.22
C THR A 72 2.85 19.08 -3.69
N LYS A 73 4.10 19.43 -4.01
CA LYS A 73 4.48 19.86 -5.36
C LYS A 73 5.38 18.82 -6.04
N ALA A 74 5.16 18.65 -7.34
CA ALA A 74 6.05 17.91 -8.23
C ALA A 74 7.46 18.55 -8.26
N PRO A 75 8.53 17.78 -8.59
CA PRO A 75 8.50 16.38 -9.02
C PRO A 75 8.34 15.38 -7.86
N SER A 76 8.81 15.72 -6.66
CA SER A 76 9.00 14.72 -5.60
C SER A 76 7.83 14.48 -4.69
N PHE A 77 6.82 15.35 -4.66
CA PHE A 77 5.64 15.19 -3.78
C PHE A 77 6.05 14.88 -2.33
N PRO A 78 6.82 15.76 -1.68
CA PRO A 78 7.41 15.51 -0.38
C PRO A 78 6.34 15.39 0.71
N LEU A 79 6.54 14.46 1.63
CA LEU A 79 5.66 14.29 2.77
C LEU A 79 6.09 15.21 3.92
N LYS A 80 5.11 15.79 4.61
CA LYS A 80 5.34 16.56 5.82
C LYS A 80 5.57 15.61 6.99
N ALA A 81 6.68 15.79 7.71
CA ALA A 81 6.98 14.99 8.91
C ALA A 81 5.80 15.04 9.90
N GLY A 82 5.47 13.88 10.48
CA GLY A 82 4.33 13.71 11.40
C GLY A 82 2.95 13.62 10.73
N SER A 83 2.85 13.77 9.40
CA SER A 83 1.59 13.61 8.65
C SER A 83 1.37 12.20 8.09
N TYR A 84 2.26 11.27 8.44
CA TYR A 84 2.25 9.88 7.97
C TYR A 84 2.83 8.93 9.03
N THR A 85 2.56 7.64 8.86
CA THR A 85 3.08 6.56 9.68
C THR A 85 3.80 5.56 8.79
N ILE A 86 5.07 5.26 9.10
CA ILE A 86 5.82 4.22 8.39
C ILE A 86 5.30 2.86 8.84
N LEU A 87 4.81 2.06 7.89
CA LEU A 87 4.33 0.71 8.16
C LEU A 87 5.49 -0.29 8.14
N ALA A 88 6.33 -0.20 7.11
CA ALA A 88 7.48 -1.07 6.93
C ALA A 88 8.42 -0.55 5.82
N PRO A 89 9.70 -0.95 5.84
CA PRO A 89 10.52 -0.87 4.64
C PRO A 89 9.96 -1.72 3.50
N LEU A 90 10.11 -1.21 2.29
CA LEU A 90 9.81 -1.94 1.08
C LEU A 90 10.99 -2.88 0.78
N LYS A 91 10.76 -4.19 0.84
CA LYS A 91 11.79 -5.21 0.61
C LYS A 91 12.38 -5.15 -0.81
N SER A 92 11.56 -4.77 -1.79
CA SER A 92 11.94 -4.70 -3.19
C SER A 92 11.03 -3.72 -3.93
N ALA A 93 11.59 -3.00 -4.90
CA ALA A 93 10.80 -2.14 -5.79
C ALA A 93 9.87 -2.93 -6.73
N SER A 94 9.97 -4.25 -6.75
CA SER A 94 9.06 -5.15 -7.47
C SER A 94 8.69 -6.39 -6.64
N GLY A 95 7.48 -6.92 -6.87
CA GLY A 95 7.01 -8.16 -6.28
C GLY A 95 6.06 -8.00 -5.10
N ALA A 96 5.68 -9.14 -4.51
CA ALA A 96 4.70 -9.18 -3.43
C ALA A 96 5.34 -8.90 -2.07
N GLN A 97 4.59 -8.23 -1.20
CA GLN A 97 5.00 -7.99 0.17
C GLN A 97 3.79 -7.88 1.10
N SER A 98 3.89 -8.43 2.31
CA SER A 98 2.89 -8.26 3.36
C SER A 98 3.46 -7.50 4.56
N ASN A 99 2.76 -6.48 5.01
CA ASN A 99 3.12 -5.64 6.16
C ASN A 99 1.97 -5.61 7.16
N VAL A 100 2.28 -5.61 8.45
CA VAL A 100 1.27 -5.45 9.50
C VAL A 100 0.90 -3.98 9.59
N ILE A 101 -0.40 -3.70 9.63
CA ILE A 101 -0.93 -2.37 9.94
C ILE A 101 -1.09 -2.29 11.46
N PRO A 102 -0.49 -1.28 12.12
CA PRO A 102 -0.70 -1.03 13.54
C PRO A 102 -2.17 -0.83 13.88
N SER A 103 -2.63 -1.38 15.01
CA SER A 103 -4.02 -1.21 15.47
C SER A 103 -4.38 0.25 15.79
N SER A 104 -3.40 1.14 15.91
CA SER A 104 -3.62 2.59 16.05
C SER A 104 -4.18 3.24 14.78
N ILE A 105 -4.09 2.58 13.63
CA ILE A 105 -4.60 3.09 12.36
C ILE A 105 -6.03 2.60 12.18
N ASP A 106 -6.97 3.54 12.17
CA ASP A 106 -8.36 3.24 11.86
C ASP A 106 -8.60 3.28 10.35
N LEU A 107 -8.83 2.11 9.75
CA LEU A 107 -9.15 1.97 8.31
C LEU A 107 -10.59 2.37 7.98
N SER A 108 -11.42 2.62 9.00
CA SER A 108 -12.80 3.13 8.85
C SER A 108 -12.81 4.61 8.47
N GLN A 109 -11.78 5.35 8.85
CA GLN A 109 -11.53 6.74 8.43
C GLN A 109 -10.95 6.86 7.02
N PRO A 110 -11.02 8.06 6.39
CA PRO A 110 -10.27 8.33 5.18
C PRO A 110 -8.77 8.16 5.41
N GLY A 111 -8.06 7.75 4.38
CA GLY A 111 -6.63 7.52 4.45
C GLY A 111 -6.10 6.99 3.15
N SER A 112 -4.78 6.87 3.06
CA SER A 112 -4.08 6.43 1.86
C SER A 112 -2.81 5.69 2.22
N VAL A 113 -2.41 4.79 1.33
CA VAL A 113 -1.13 4.09 1.39
C VAL A 113 -0.23 4.70 0.34
N LEU A 114 1.02 4.97 0.70
CA LEU A 114 2.02 5.49 -0.22
C LEU A 114 3.28 4.64 -0.22
N ILE A 115 3.97 4.66 -1.36
CA ILE A 115 5.33 4.18 -1.53
C ILE A 115 6.20 5.43 -1.57
N TRP A 116 6.99 5.61 -0.52
CA TRP A 116 7.76 6.82 -0.28
C TRP A 116 9.24 6.48 -0.15
N CYS A 117 10.09 7.24 -0.82
CA CYS A 117 11.53 7.19 -0.69
C CYS A 117 11.96 8.15 0.42
N GLU A 118 12.43 7.62 1.53
CA GLU A 118 12.82 8.42 2.70
C GLU A 118 14.07 9.26 2.42
N ALA A 119 15.05 8.67 1.72
CA ALA A 119 16.33 9.33 1.41
C ALA A 119 16.18 10.65 0.62
N PHE A 120 15.20 10.72 -0.29
CA PHE A 120 14.94 11.91 -1.11
C PHE A 120 13.65 12.64 -0.72
N ASN A 121 12.96 12.18 0.33
CA ASN A 121 11.60 12.60 0.67
C ASN A 121 10.68 12.65 -0.57
N ALA A 122 10.67 11.58 -1.36
CA ALA A 122 9.99 11.54 -2.65
C ALA A 122 8.89 10.46 -2.69
N THR A 123 7.65 10.85 -3.03
CA THR A 123 6.55 9.88 -3.15
C THR A 123 6.52 9.28 -4.55
N MET A 124 6.81 7.99 -4.65
CA MET A 124 6.78 7.25 -5.91
C MET A 124 5.33 6.97 -6.35
N ALA A 125 4.53 6.48 -5.42
CA ALA A 125 3.17 6.02 -5.68
C ALA A 125 2.26 6.18 -4.48
N TRP A 126 0.96 6.24 -4.70
CA TRP A 126 -0.02 6.33 -3.63
C TRP A 126 -1.38 5.76 -4.04
N ALA A 127 -2.19 5.32 -3.08
CA ALA A 127 -3.59 5.02 -3.32
C ALA A 127 -4.45 5.34 -2.10
N PRO A 128 -5.62 5.96 -2.30
CA PRO A 128 -6.57 6.16 -1.23
C PRO A 128 -7.24 4.84 -0.83
N LEU A 129 -7.53 4.67 0.46
CA LEU A 129 -8.24 3.50 0.99
C LEU A 129 -9.73 3.51 0.64
N LYS A 130 -10.29 4.67 0.29
CA LYS A 130 -11.66 4.82 -0.19
C LYS A 130 -11.64 5.62 -1.50
N PRO A 131 -12.43 5.23 -2.52
CA PRO A 131 -12.52 5.99 -3.76
C PRO A 131 -13.02 7.41 -3.52
#